data_AF-A0A4Q4VVE4-F1
#
_entry.id   AF-A0A4Q4VVE4-F1
#
_cell.length_a   1.000
_cell.length_b   1.000
_cell.length_c   1.000
_cell.angle_alpha   90.00
_cell.angle_beta   90.00
_cell.angle_gamma   90.00
#
_symmetry.space_group_name_H-M   'P 1'
#
loop_
_entity.id
_entity.type
_entity.pdbx_description
1 polymer ?
#
loop_
_entity_poly.entity_id
_entity_poly.type
_entity_poly.pdbx_seq_one_letter_code
_entity_poly.pdbx_strand_id
1 'polypeptide(L)'
;MRPLSRACIAVLLPASIAARGRAVDLGWYPPRKTDINNLTAALNSEGVYGFIFSTSETPDDLYGTYNWCNMPHVRKTEYVKAPGQYELQYVEIIQRHHKRTPYASNAFPVEPYRWDCDDQGLFYYGQPLSDGGRQAAEGYWRGFAPAANPFAPSGWVGTCSFPQITTGGLDDSWTHGEDLYGVYHDLLGFLPGRGGDWRGKVAYRVTNNVITSQVAGMLVGGTWGTADRIPLLIQAAGVDSLEPRYGCRAGSALLGDIRSGPGWREHLDRGAGLFAALDGVSGVPPGDAGFHASFDRYFDNLSARQCHAKPLPCRLVGGRNSTDCVGQALADAVYRMGQWEYSHIYRDAGEASLAASVASYGVWVAELGAHLRDAMAGKEGAPIYVHNIAHDGSTSRLLSILQVDVMPALSMIRASGVRWMLQQQLLINIRV
;
A
#
# COMPACT_ATOMS: atom_id res chain seq x y z
N MET A 1 30.48 69.21 41.12
CA MET A 1 30.27 69.20 39.65
C MET A 1 31.47 68.56 38.97
N ARG A 2 31.32 67.30 38.52
CA ARG A 2 32.11 66.62 37.46
C ARG A 2 31.20 65.51 36.88
N PRO A 3 31.21 65.25 35.56
CA PRO A 3 30.14 64.52 34.88
C PRO A 3 30.32 63.00 34.92
N LEU A 4 29.17 62.31 34.81
CA LEU A 4 29.02 60.87 34.66
C LEU A 4 29.68 60.35 33.38
N SER A 5 30.51 59.31 33.50
CA SER A 5 30.95 58.50 32.37
C SER A 5 29.98 57.33 32.17
N ARG A 6 29.41 57.22 30.96
CA ARG A 6 28.53 56.11 30.54
C ARG A 6 29.39 54.87 30.29
N ALA A 7 29.25 53.84 31.11
CA ALA A 7 29.74 52.50 30.80
C ALA A 7 28.71 51.79 29.90
N CYS A 8 29.09 51.54 28.64
CA CYS A 8 28.35 50.65 27.75
C CYS A 8 28.56 49.20 28.21
N ILE A 9 27.49 48.53 28.65
CA ILE A 9 27.45 47.08 28.81
C ILE A 9 27.28 46.47 27.42
N ALA A 10 28.33 45.86 26.89
CA ALA A 10 28.25 45.04 25.69
C ALA A 10 27.56 43.71 26.06
N VAL A 11 26.30 43.55 25.64
CA VAL A 11 25.60 42.26 25.68
C VAL A 11 26.24 41.37 24.60
N LEU A 12 27.00 40.37 25.04
CA LEU A 12 27.44 39.27 24.18
C LEU A 12 26.21 38.42 23.83
N LEU A 13 25.67 38.61 22.62
CA LEU A 13 24.73 37.68 22.01
C LEU A 13 25.43 36.32 21.84
N PRO A 14 24.80 35.21 22.26
CA PRO A 14 25.35 33.89 21.96
C PRO A 14 25.43 33.74 20.45
N ALA A 15 26.62 33.36 19.96
CA ALA A 15 26.83 33.03 18.56
C ALA A 15 25.92 31.85 18.21
N SER A 16 24.81 32.14 17.53
CA SER A 16 24.01 31.14 16.85
C SER A 16 24.94 30.36 15.92
N ILE A 17 25.18 29.09 16.24
CA ILE A 17 25.74 28.14 15.29
C ILE A 17 24.69 28.03 14.19
N ALA A 18 24.84 28.86 13.16
CA ALA A 18 24.15 28.67 11.90
C ALA A 18 24.66 27.34 11.35
N ALA A 19 23.92 26.25 11.61
CA ALA A 19 24.03 25.06 10.81
C ALA A 19 23.92 25.53 9.36
N ARG A 20 25.00 25.42 8.59
CA ARG A 20 24.99 25.63 7.15
C ARG A 20 24.07 24.55 6.59
N GLY A 21 22.77 24.82 6.54
CA GLY A 21 21.82 24.00 5.83
C GLY A 21 22.32 23.91 4.41
N ARG A 22 22.82 22.74 4.01
CA ARG A 22 22.96 22.41 2.60
C ARG A 22 21.61 22.75 1.97
N ALA A 23 21.62 23.53 0.88
CA ALA A 23 20.40 23.74 0.11
C ALA A 23 19.84 22.34 -0.20
N VAL A 24 18.64 22.05 0.32
CA VAL A 24 17.98 20.78 0.03
C VAL A 24 17.48 20.88 -1.39
N ASP A 25 17.96 19.99 -2.23
CA ASP A 25 17.48 19.88 -3.59
C ASP A 25 16.07 19.26 -3.59
N LEU A 26 15.14 20.01 -4.15
CA LEU A 26 13.72 19.66 -4.26
C LEU A 26 13.30 19.42 -5.72
N GLY A 27 14.27 19.33 -6.63
CA GLY A 27 14.03 19.10 -8.05
C GLY A 27 13.45 17.70 -8.31
N TRP A 28 12.70 17.60 -9.41
CA TRP A 28 12.26 16.32 -9.92
C TRP A 28 13.36 15.67 -10.78
N TYR A 29 13.55 14.37 -10.59
CA TYR A 29 14.45 13.52 -11.35
C TYR A 29 13.65 12.50 -12.14
N PRO A 30 13.95 12.30 -13.44
CA PRO A 30 13.26 11.30 -14.25
C PRO A 30 13.54 9.89 -13.74
N PRO A 31 12.54 8.99 -13.73
CA PRO A 31 12.78 7.57 -13.46
C PRO A 31 13.59 6.93 -14.62
N ARG A 32 14.17 5.75 -14.37
CA ARG A 32 14.77 4.92 -15.40
C ARG A 32 13.76 4.58 -16.48
N LYS A 33 14.19 4.64 -17.73
CA LYS A 33 13.43 4.11 -18.86
C LYS A 33 13.50 2.59 -18.87
N THR A 34 12.35 1.95 -18.82
CA THR A 34 12.17 0.50 -18.80
C THR A 34 10.99 0.13 -19.69
N ASP A 35 10.72 -1.15 -19.87
CA ASP A 35 9.51 -1.57 -20.59
C ASP A 35 8.22 -1.21 -19.83
N ILE A 36 8.28 -1.10 -18.49
CA ILE A 36 7.14 -0.75 -17.64
C ILE A 36 6.58 0.64 -17.99
N ASN A 37 7.44 1.64 -18.20
CA ASN A 37 7.03 3.00 -18.54
C ASN A 37 7.05 3.30 -20.05
N ASN A 38 7.15 2.27 -20.89
CA ASN A 38 7.05 2.39 -22.34
C ASN A 38 5.67 1.93 -22.81
N LEU A 39 4.81 2.86 -23.25
CA LEU A 39 3.44 2.57 -23.67
C LEU A 39 3.36 1.54 -24.83
N THR A 40 4.33 1.55 -25.74
CA THR A 40 4.40 0.57 -26.84
C THR A 40 4.73 -0.81 -26.32
N ALA A 41 5.66 -0.93 -25.36
CA ALA A 41 5.97 -2.21 -24.73
C ALA A 41 4.82 -2.71 -23.86
N ALA A 42 4.16 -1.82 -23.10
CA ALA A 42 3.02 -2.16 -22.26
C ALA A 42 1.88 -2.83 -23.07
N LEU A 43 1.60 -2.29 -24.26
CA LEU A 43 0.58 -2.83 -25.16
C LEU A 43 1.03 -4.13 -25.87
N ASN A 44 2.27 -4.16 -26.38
CA ASN A 44 2.64 -5.14 -27.41
C ASN A 44 3.59 -6.26 -26.94
N SER A 45 4.22 -6.12 -25.77
CA SER A 45 5.11 -7.17 -25.25
C SER A 45 4.35 -8.41 -24.78
N GLU A 46 5.08 -9.50 -24.53
CA GLU A 46 4.54 -10.71 -23.92
C GLU A 46 4.82 -10.74 -22.40
N GLY A 47 4.03 -11.52 -21.66
CA GLY A 47 4.21 -11.72 -20.21
C GLY A 47 4.02 -10.45 -19.38
N VAL A 48 4.61 -10.42 -18.18
CA VAL A 48 4.32 -9.41 -17.16
C VAL A 48 5.59 -8.86 -16.50
N TYR A 49 6.67 -8.73 -17.28
CA TYR A 49 7.97 -8.23 -16.82
C TYR A 49 8.55 -9.01 -15.61
N GLY A 50 8.26 -10.31 -15.53
CA GLY A 50 8.71 -11.19 -14.44
C GLY A 50 7.86 -11.11 -13.17
N PHE A 51 6.81 -10.28 -13.14
CA PHE A 51 5.90 -10.20 -12.00
C PHE A 51 5.03 -11.45 -11.84
N ILE A 52 4.56 -11.69 -10.62
CA ILE A 52 3.75 -12.86 -10.27
C ILE A 52 2.32 -12.41 -9.93
N PHE A 53 1.34 -12.98 -10.62
CA PHE A 53 -0.10 -12.71 -10.42
C PHE A 53 -0.91 -13.98 -10.13
N SER A 54 -0.30 -15.15 -10.24
CA SER A 54 -0.98 -16.45 -10.30
C SER A 54 -0.79 -17.32 -9.05
N THR A 55 0.10 -16.96 -8.13
CA THR A 55 0.39 -17.76 -6.93
C THR A 55 0.75 -16.87 -5.74
N SER A 56 0.35 -17.31 -4.54
CA SER A 56 0.74 -16.69 -3.26
C SER A 56 2.05 -17.25 -2.72
N GLU A 57 2.70 -18.18 -3.43
CA GLU A 57 4.01 -18.71 -3.09
C GLU A 57 5.07 -18.08 -4.01
N THR A 58 6.09 -17.49 -3.41
CA THR A 58 7.27 -17.00 -4.14
C THR A 58 8.44 -17.92 -3.79
N PRO A 59 8.97 -18.71 -4.74
CA PRO A 59 10.16 -19.54 -4.51
C PRO A 59 11.34 -18.70 -4.01
N ASP A 60 12.19 -19.29 -3.16
CA ASP A 60 13.30 -18.56 -2.54
C ASP A 60 14.31 -17.98 -3.55
N ASP A 61 14.53 -18.67 -4.67
CA ASP A 61 15.39 -18.21 -5.77
C ASP A 61 14.80 -17.03 -6.57
N LEU A 62 13.48 -16.81 -6.44
CA LEU A 62 12.75 -15.70 -7.03
C LEU A 62 12.34 -14.64 -6.00
N TYR A 63 12.73 -14.80 -4.73
CA TYR A 63 12.26 -13.94 -3.65
C TYR A 63 12.73 -12.49 -3.82
N GLY A 64 11.85 -11.54 -3.50
CA GLY A 64 12.05 -10.11 -3.77
C GLY A 64 11.56 -9.67 -5.14
N THR A 65 11.14 -10.60 -6.01
CA THR A 65 10.31 -10.29 -7.18
C THR A 65 8.95 -9.79 -6.71
N TYR A 66 8.36 -8.85 -7.43
CA TYR A 66 6.99 -8.44 -7.14
C TYR A 66 6.00 -9.57 -7.39
N ASN A 67 5.31 -9.94 -6.32
CA ASN A 67 4.18 -10.83 -6.37
C ASN A 67 2.95 -10.09 -5.86
N TRP A 68 1.95 -9.91 -6.73
CA TRP A 68 0.69 -9.25 -6.42
C TRP A 68 -0.09 -9.96 -5.32
N CYS A 69 0.07 -11.28 -5.24
CA CYS A 69 -0.63 -12.14 -4.30
C CYS A 69 0.00 -12.24 -2.92
N ASN A 70 1.31 -12.08 -2.88
CA ASN A 70 2.11 -12.19 -1.68
C ASN A 70 3.21 -11.15 -1.79
N MET A 71 3.01 -10.01 -1.12
CA MET A 71 3.99 -8.94 -1.10
C MET A 71 5.28 -9.46 -0.44
N PRO A 72 6.47 -9.20 -1.00
CA PRO A 72 7.71 -9.61 -0.35
C PRO A 72 7.83 -9.10 1.09
N HIS A 73 8.01 -10.02 2.04
CA HIS A 73 8.24 -9.73 3.47
C HIS A 73 9.71 -9.42 3.79
N VAL A 74 9.89 -8.79 4.95
CA VAL A 74 11.19 -8.53 5.57
C VAL A 74 11.67 -9.77 6.34
N ARG A 75 12.34 -10.70 5.66
CA ARG A 75 12.82 -11.95 6.28
C ARG A 75 14.28 -11.87 6.72
N LYS A 76 14.65 -12.73 7.68
CA LYS A 76 16.05 -12.87 8.15
C LYS A 76 17.03 -13.20 7.02
N THR A 77 16.60 -14.02 6.05
CA THR A 77 17.43 -14.54 4.97
C THR A 77 17.96 -13.43 4.06
N GLU A 78 17.11 -12.48 3.67
CA GLU A 78 17.49 -11.37 2.79
C GLU A 78 18.00 -10.13 3.55
N TYR A 79 17.75 -10.04 4.85
CA TYR A 79 18.07 -8.84 5.62
C TYR A 79 19.59 -8.65 5.80
N VAL A 80 20.15 -7.61 5.17
CA VAL A 80 21.58 -7.28 5.35
C VAL A 80 21.78 -6.31 6.51
N LYS A 81 22.53 -6.78 7.51
CA LYS A 81 22.92 -6.02 8.70
C LYS A 81 23.75 -4.78 8.34
N ALA A 82 23.62 -3.74 9.17
CA ALA A 82 24.56 -2.63 9.15
C ALA A 82 25.98 -3.12 9.49
N PRO A 83 27.03 -2.42 9.06
CA PRO A 83 28.33 -2.50 9.72
C PRO A 83 28.17 -2.25 11.23
N GLY A 84 28.95 -2.95 12.07
CA GLY A 84 28.79 -2.93 13.54
C GLY A 84 29.07 -1.59 14.21
N GLN A 85 29.58 -0.60 13.48
CA GLN A 85 29.74 0.78 13.95
C GLN A 85 28.43 1.57 14.02
N TYR A 86 27.32 0.99 13.55
CA TYR A 86 26.02 1.63 13.53
C TYR A 86 25.04 0.90 14.44
N GLU A 87 24.28 1.67 15.22
CA GLU A 87 23.22 1.15 16.08
C GLU A 87 21.84 1.52 15.52
N LEU A 88 20.91 0.56 15.48
CA LEU A 88 19.53 0.81 15.07
C LEU A 88 18.75 1.48 16.21
N GLN A 89 18.26 2.70 15.97
CA GLN A 89 17.58 3.51 16.99
C GLN A 89 16.05 3.58 16.80
N TYR A 90 15.59 3.45 15.55
CA TYR A 90 14.18 3.65 15.21
C TYR A 90 13.82 2.90 13.93
N VAL A 91 12.60 2.37 13.88
CA VAL A 91 12.01 1.71 12.72
C VAL A 91 10.62 2.27 12.47
N GLU A 92 10.37 2.77 11.26
CA GLU A 92 9.00 3.01 10.77
C GLU A 92 8.77 2.26 9.46
N ILE A 93 7.69 1.48 9.44
CA ILE A 93 7.25 0.66 8.33
C ILE A 93 5.96 1.23 7.80
N ILE A 94 5.83 1.31 6.47
CA ILE A 94 4.53 1.42 5.82
C ILE A 94 4.39 0.27 4.85
N GLN A 95 3.27 -0.45 4.91
CA GLN A 95 2.95 -1.53 3.99
C GLN A 95 1.57 -1.37 3.33
N ARG A 96 1.33 -2.00 2.19
CA ARG A 96 -0.03 -2.23 1.67
C ARG A 96 -0.73 -3.33 2.48
N HIS A 97 -2.06 -3.31 2.50
CA HIS A 97 -2.85 -4.49 2.84
C HIS A 97 -2.46 -5.74 2.01
N HIS A 98 -2.72 -6.93 2.54
CA HIS A 98 -2.44 -8.22 1.86
C HIS A 98 -3.55 -8.58 0.86
N LYS A 99 -3.47 -9.80 0.32
CA LYS A 99 -4.41 -10.39 -0.64
C LYS A 99 -5.87 -10.24 -0.19
N ARG A 100 -6.72 -9.82 -1.14
CA ARG A 100 -8.14 -9.52 -0.89
C ARG A 100 -9.03 -9.86 -2.09
N THR A 101 -10.33 -9.89 -1.86
CA THR A 101 -11.31 -9.79 -2.94
C THR A 101 -11.20 -8.44 -3.67
N PRO A 102 -11.68 -8.34 -4.92
CA PRO A 102 -11.76 -7.07 -5.65
C PRO A 102 -12.58 -6.00 -4.93
N TYR A 103 -12.48 -4.76 -5.37
CA TYR A 103 -13.46 -3.75 -4.98
C TYR A 103 -14.84 -4.03 -5.61
N ALA A 104 -15.91 -3.69 -4.90
CA ALA A 104 -17.27 -3.88 -5.40
C ALA A 104 -17.53 -3.12 -6.71
N SER A 105 -16.98 -1.91 -6.85
CA SER A 105 -17.07 -1.08 -8.06
C SER A 105 -16.37 -1.65 -9.29
N ASN A 106 -15.54 -2.68 -9.10
CA ASN A 106 -14.74 -3.30 -10.16
C ASN A 106 -15.38 -4.60 -10.66
N ALA A 107 -16.58 -4.93 -10.17
CA ALA A 107 -17.36 -6.05 -10.66
C ALA A 107 -17.79 -5.83 -12.12
N PHE A 108 -17.79 -6.91 -12.91
CA PHE A 108 -18.41 -6.85 -14.22
C PHE A 108 -19.94 -6.83 -14.09
N PRO A 109 -20.68 -6.25 -15.06
CA PRO A 109 -22.14 -6.24 -15.00
C PRO A 109 -22.76 -7.63 -14.84
N VAL A 110 -22.09 -8.66 -15.37
CA VAL A 110 -22.50 -10.05 -15.20
C VAL A 110 -21.29 -10.88 -14.78
N GLU A 111 -21.40 -11.54 -13.63
CA GLU A 111 -20.32 -12.34 -13.06
C GLU A 111 -20.52 -13.84 -13.32
N PRO A 112 -19.54 -14.53 -13.95
CA PRO A 112 -19.67 -15.93 -14.35
C PRO A 112 -19.57 -16.94 -13.21
N TYR A 113 -19.12 -16.52 -12.03
CA TYR A 113 -18.95 -17.41 -10.89
C TYR A 113 -18.95 -16.66 -9.55
N ARG A 114 -18.99 -17.46 -8.48
CA ARG A 114 -19.11 -16.99 -7.11
C ARG A 114 -17.78 -16.70 -6.41
N TRP A 115 -17.88 -15.81 -5.45
CA TRP A 115 -16.88 -15.47 -4.46
C TRP A 115 -17.47 -15.72 -3.07
N ASP A 116 -17.15 -16.89 -2.54
CA ASP A 116 -17.61 -17.31 -1.22
C ASP A 116 -16.44 -17.18 -0.23
N CYS A 117 -16.70 -16.57 0.92
CA CYS A 117 -15.75 -16.28 2.00
C CYS A 117 -16.26 -16.83 3.33
N ASP A 118 -16.75 -18.07 3.31
CA ASP A 118 -17.37 -18.73 4.48
C ASP A 118 -16.36 -19.32 5.47
N ASP A 119 -15.07 -19.21 5.16
CA ASP A 119 -13.93 -19.77 5.89
C ASP A 119 -13.29 -18.78 6.89
N GLN A 120 -13.85 -17.59 7.04
CA GLN A 120 -13.39 -16.57 7.98
C GLN A 120 -14.55 -15.75 8.56
N GLY A 121 -14.33 -15.15 9.73
CA GLY A 121 -15.27 -14.25 10.37
C GLY A 121 -14.80 -12.80 10.33
N LEU A 122 -15.69 -11.88 9.93
CA LEU A 122 -15.42 -10.45 10.05
C LEU A 122 -16.00 -9.91 11.36
N PHE A 123 -15.14 -9.64 12.33
CA PHE A 123 -15.56 -9.18 13.66
C PHE A 123 -15.81 -7.67 13.67
N TYR A 124 -17.05 -7.28 13.97
CA TYR A 124 -17.51 -5.89 14.05
C TYR A 124 -18.33 -5.67 15.33
N TYR A 125 -17.67 -5.74 16.47
CA TYR A 125 -18.31 -5.53 17.77
C TYR A 125 -17.48 -4.60 18.66
N GLY A 126 -18.15 -3.99 19.64
CA GLY A 126 -17.50 -3.17 20.66
C GLY A 126 -17.32 -3.95 21.96
N GLN A 127 -16.22 -3.68 22.65
CA GLN A 127 -15.95 -4.26 23.97
C GLN A 127 -15.45 -3.17 24.94
N PRO A 128 -15.97 -3.12 26.18
CA PRO A 128 -15.44 -2.23 27.21
C PRO A 128 -13.94 -2.47 27.48
N LEU A 129 -13.16 -1.39 27.55
CA LEU A 129 -11.72 -1.46 27.83
C LEU A 129 -11.40 -1.45 29.34
N SER A 130 -12.34 -1.05 30.18
CA SER A 130 -12.17 -0.99 31.64
C SER A 130 -11.94 -2.37 32.27
N ASP A 131 -11.07 -2.44 33.26
CA ASP A 131 -10.86 -3.64 34.06
C ASP A 131 -12.15 -4.08 34.77
N GLY A 132 -12.45 -5.38 34.74
CA GLY A 132 -13.71 -5.93 35.27
C GLY A 132 -14.96 -5.62 34.44
N GLY A 133 -14.81 -4.98 33.27
CA GLY A 133 -15.92 -4.76 32.33
C GLY A 133 -16.50 -6.06 31.79
N ARG A 134 -17.79 -6.04 31.41
CA ARG A 134 -18.45 -7.19 30.78
C ARG A 134 -17.78 -7.49 29.43
N GLN A 135 -17.51 -8.77 29.17
CA GLN A 135 -16.96 -9.24 27.89
C GLN A 135 -18.08 -9.33 26.85
N ALA A 136 -17.80 -8.88 25.63
CA ALA A 136 -18.69 -9.12 24.50
C ALA A 136 -18.51 -10.57 24.00
N ALA A 137 -19.55 -11.14 23.40
CA ALA A 137 -19.36 -12.35 22.61
C ALA A 137 -18.57 -12.01 21.33
N GLU A 138 -17.74 -12.93 20.86
CA GLU A 138 -16.98 -12.80 19.61
C GLU A 138 -17.89 -13.01 18.40
N GLY A 139 -18.81 -12.06 18.19
CA GLY A 139 -19.74 -12.07 17.06
C GLY A 139 -19.05 -11.59 15.78
N TYR A 140 -19.25 -12.32 14.69
CA TYR A 140 -18.75 -11.95 13.37
C TYR A 140 -19.87 -11.89 12.33
N TRP A 141 -19.66 -11.13 11.26
CA TRP A 141 -20.58 -11.06 10.13
C TRP A 141 -20.40 -12.27 9.22
N ARG A 142 -21.53 -12.89 8.86
CA ARG A 142 -21.62 -13.93 7.83
C ARG A 142 -22.55 -13.45 6.73
N GLY A 143 -22.04 -13.38 5.50
CA GLY A 143 -22.85 -13.00 4.35
C GLY A 143 -23.99 -13.99 4.11
N PHE A 144 -25.19 -13.50 3.84
CA PHE A 144 -26.34 -14.33 3.48
C PHE A 144 -27.17 -13.64 2.39
N ALA A 145 -27.69 -14.45 1.46
CA ALA A 145 -28.60 -14.00 0.40
C ALA A 145 -29.78 -14.98 0.33
N PRO A 146 -30.98 -14.62 0.83
CA PRO A 146 -32.11 -15.54 0.87
C PRO A 146 -32.77 -15.65 -0.51
N ALA A 147 -33.17 -16.86 -0.90
CA ALA A 147 -33.84 -17.11 -2.19
C ALA A 147 -35.17 -16.34 -2.37
N ALA A 148 -35.81 -15.96 -1.26
CA ALA A 148 -37.03 -15.15 -1.26
C ALA A 148 -36.79 -13.66 -1.57
N ASN A 149 -35.54 -13.17 -1.47
CA ASN A 149 -35.22 -11.81 -1.85
C ASN A 149 -34.93 -11.77 -3.38
N PRO A 150 -35.83 -11.18 -4.19
CA PRO A 150 -35.65 -11.13 -5.64
C PRO A 150 -34.59 -10.12 -6.09
N PHE A 151 -34.09 -9.27 -5.18
CA PHE A 151 -33.05 -8.30 -5.49
C PHE A 151 -31.68 -8.97 -5.46
N ALA A 152 -31.23 -9.43 -6.62
CA ALA A 152 -29.83 -9.80 -6.82
C ALA A 152 -28.99 -8.52 -7.00
N PRO A 153 -27.95 -8.29 -6.19
CA PRO A 153 -27.03 -7.19 -6.46
C PRO A 153 -26.36 -7.41 -7.81
N SER A 154 -26.20 -6.35 -8.60
CA SER A 154 -25.38 -6.38 -9.80
C SER A 154 -23.92 -6.57 -9.43
N GLY A 155 -23.17 -7.32 -10.24
CA GLY A 155 -21.74 -7.55 -10.00
C GLY A 155 -21.45 -8.85 -9.27
N TRP A 156 -20.58 -8.78 -8.26
CA TRP A 156 -20.07 -9.95 -7.55
C TRP A 156 -21.19 -10.75 -6.88
N VAL A 157 -21.21 -12.05 -7.14
CA VAL A 157 -22.12 -13.02 -6.50
C VAL A 157 -21.36 -13.87 -5.49
N GLY A 158 -21.96 -14.18 -4.35
CA GLY A 158 -21.34 -15.03 -3.32
C GLY A 158 -21.60 -14.56 -1.89
N THR A 159 -20.80 -15.03 -0.94
CA THR A 159 -20.91 -14.68 0.50
C THR A 159 -19.88 -13.65 0.98
N CYS A 160 -18.89 -13.29 0.16
CA CYS A 160 -17.90 -12.28 0.52
C CYS A 160 -18.50 -10.86 0.65
N SER A 161 -17.91 -10.05 1.54
CA SER A 161 -18.02 -8.58 1.48
C SER A 161 -16.93 -8.03 0.54
N PHE A 162 -17.21 -6.96 -0.21
CA PHE A 162 -16.26 -6.45 -1.20
C PHE A 162 -15.88 -4.99 -0.91
N PRO A 163 -14.58 -4.68 -0.74
CA PRO A 163 -13.46 -5.61 -0.59
C PRO A 163 -13.43 -6.30 0.78
N GLN A 164 -12.74 -7.44 0.87
CA GLN A 164 -12.49 -8.20 2.09
C GLN A 164 -11.12 -8.89 1.98
N ILE A 165 -10.31 -8.85 3.04
CA ILE A 165 -9.08 -9.68 3.11
C ILE A 165 -9.50 -11.14 3.06
N THR A 166 -8.82 -11.97 2.28
CA THR A 166 -9.12 -13.41 2.23
C THR A 166 -8.33 -14.18 3.28
N THR A 167 -8.73 -15.41 3.60
CA THR A 167 -8.00 -16.26 4.57
C THR A 167 -6.52 -16.36 4.21
N GLY A 168 -6.20 -16.56 2.91
CA GLY A 168 -4.81 -16.55 2.46
C GLY A 168 -4.10 -15.20 2.69
N GLY A 169 -4.81 -14.06 2.63
CA GLY A 169 -4.24 -12.77 3.01
C GLY A 169 -4.08 -12.57 4.53
N LEU A 170 -4.93 -13.20 5.35
CA LEU A 170 -4.79 -13.22 6.80
C LEU A 170 -3.58 -14.08 7.23
N ASP A 171 -3.43 -15.26 6.65
CA ASP A 171 -2.31 -16.18 6.91
C ASP A 171 -0.96 -15.57 6.48
N ASP A 172 -0.94 -14.92 5.32
CA ASP A 172 0.23 -14.19 4.83
C ASP A 172 0.61 -13.05 5.77
N SER A 173 -0.38 -12.30 6.25
CA SER A 173 -0.16 -11.23 7.23
C SER A 173 0.39 -11.73 8.56
N TRP A 174 -0.03 -12.91 9.03
CA TRP A 174 0.55 -13.55 10.22
C TRP A 174 2.01 -13.91 9.98
N THR A 175 2.29 -14.55 8.84
CA THR A 175 3.63 -14.94 8.43
C THR A 175 4.55 -13.72 8.34
N HIS A 176 4.07 -12.61 7.79
CA HIS A 176 4.80 -11.36 7.75
C HIS A 176 5.13 -10.83 9.16
N GLY A 177 4.22 -10.97 10.12
CA GLY A 177 4.48 -10.66 11.53
C GLY A 177 5.64 -11.48 12.11
N GLU A 178 5.65 -12.79 11.85
CA GLU A 178 6.73 -13.70 12.26
C GLU A 178 8.08 -13.30 11.61
N ASP A 179 8.07 -12.95 10.31
CA ASP A 179 9.26 -12.49 9.59
C ASP A 179 9.84 -11.20 10.20
N LEU A 180 8.97 -10.23 10.52
CA LEU A 180 9.35 -8.97 11.15
C LEU A 180 9.91 -9.18 12.56
N TYR A 181 9.27 -10.03 13.37
CA TYR A 181 9.80 -10.40 14.68
C TYR A 181 11.18 -11.06 14.53
N GLY A 182 11.31 -11.94 13.55
CA GLY A 182 12.55 -12.58 13.20
C GLY A 182 13.68 -11.59 12.90
N VAL A 183 13.42 -10.54 12.14
CA VAL A 183 14.44 -9.53 11.85
C VAL A 183 14.68 -8.61 13.05
N TYR A 184 13.64 -8.01 13.61
CA TYR A 184 13.80 -6.91 14.56
C TYR A 184 14.00 -7.36 16.00
N HIS A 185 13.54 -8.56 16.38
CA HIS A 185 13.89 -9.16 17.67
C HIS A 185 15.06 -10.12 17.54
N ASP A 186 14.90 -11.26 16.84
CA ASP A 186 15.90 -12.33 16.91
C ASP A 186 17.24 -11.94 16.27
N LEU A 187 17.20 -11.30 15.10
CA LEU A 187 18.42 -11.03 14.32
C LEU A 187 19.16 -9.77 14.79
N LEU A 188 18.41 -8.74 15.19
CA LEU A 188 18.94 -7.42 15.54
C LEU A 188 18.92 -7.10 17.04
N GLY A 189 18.11 -7.82 17.85
CA GLY A 189 17.93 -7.51 19.27
C GLY A 189 17.32 -6.13 19.54
N PHE A 190 16.64 -5.54 18.55
CA PHE A 190 16.11 -4.18 18.63
C PHE A 190 14.78 -4.13 19.39
N LEU A 191 13.86 -5.03 19.06
CA LEU A 191 12.58 -5.15 19.77
C LEU A 191 12.72 -6.02 21.03
N PRO A 192 11.93 -5.75 22.08
CA PRO A 192 11.80 -6.68 23.22
C PRO A 192 11.25 -8.04 22.78
N GLY A 193 11.47 -9.09 23.58
CA GLY A 193 10.88 -10.40 23.32
C GLY A 193 9.38 -10.44 23.62
N ARG A 194 8.68 -11.48 23.13
CA ARG A 194 7.21 -11.65 23.29
C ARG A 194 6.70 -11.55 24.74
N GLY A 195 7.50 -12.01 25.70
CA GLY A 195 7.19 -11.91 27.14
C GLY A 195 7.63 -10.60 27.82
N GLY A 196 8.26 -9.68 27.10
CA GLY A 196 8.74 -8.40 27.61
C GLY A 196 7.73 -7.26 27.46
N ASP A 197 8.14 -6.06 27.88
CA ASP A 197 7.33 -4.84 27.76
C ASP A 197 7.48 -4.20 26.36
N TRP A 198 6.94 -4.86 25.34
CA TRP A 198 6.93 -4.35 23.97
C TRP A 198 5.80 -3.36 23.69
N ARG A 199 4.71 -3.41 24.47
CA ARG A 199 3.49 -2.62 24.22
C ARG A 199 3.73 -1.11 24.30
N GLY A 200 4.61 -0.67 25.20
CA GLY A 200 5.03 0.73 25.29
C GLY A 200 6.11 1.14 24.27
N LYS A 201 6.59 0.20 23.45
CA LYS A 201 7.69 0.42 22.48
C LYS A 201 7.22 0.44 21.03
N VAL A 202 6.00 0.01 20.76
CA VAL A 202 5.48 -0.14 19.40
C VAL A 202 4.15 0.57 19.20
N ALA A 203 3.90 1.02 17.99
CA ALA A 203 2.61 1.56 17.58
C ALA A 203 2.19 0.97 16.23
N TYR A 204 0.90 0.67 16.10
CA TYR A 204 0.29 0.19 14.87
C TYR A 204 -0.74 1.20 14.39
N ARG A 205 -0.67 1.58 13.13
CA ARG A 205 -1.58 2.54 12.50
C ARG A 205 -2.22 1.92 11.26
N VAL A 206 -3.52 2.18 11.10
CA VAL A 206 -4.34 1.67 10.00
C VAL A 206 -5.11 2.82 9.34
N THR A 207 -5.67 2.55 8.17
CA THR A 207 -6.55 3.49 7.48
C THR A 207 -8.01 3.32 7.91
N ASN A 208 -8.90 4.21 7.44
CA ASN A 208 -10.34 4.07 7.64
C ASN A 208 -10.96 2.90 6.86
N ASN A 209 -10.21 2.25 5.96
CA ASN A 209 -10.64 1.02 5.32
C ASN A 209 -10.36 -0.19 6.23
N VAL A 210 -11.44 -0.89 6.60
CA VAL A 210 -11.46 -2.02 7.56
C VAL A 210 -10.49 -3.15 7.22
N ILE A 211 -10.18 -3.35 5.93
CA ILE A 211 -9.23 -4.37 5.48
C ILE A 211 -7.83 -4.17 6.08
N THR A 212 -7.44 -2.92 6.32
CA THR A 212 -6.13 -2.61 6.93
C THR A 212 -6.09 -2.98 8.42
N SER A 213 -7.22 -2.96 9.11
CA SER A 213 -7.33 -3.45 10.49
C SER A 213 -7.29 -4.97 10.58
N GLN A 214 -7.91 -5.67 9.63
CA GLN A 214 -7.86 -7.14 9.55
C GLN A 214 -6.42 -7.63 9.36
N VAL A 215 -5.67 -6.99 8.46
CA VAL A 215 -4.23 -7.22 8.28
C VAL A 215 -3.45 -6.91 9.57
N ALA A 216 -3.67 -5.74 10.18
CA ALA A 216 -2.94 -5.36 11.39
C ALA A 216 -3.12 -6.36 12.54
N GLY A 217 -4.34 -6.88 12.73
CA GLY A 217 -4.63 -7.89 13.76
C GLY A 217 -3.81 -9.16 13.57
N MET A 218 -3.78 -9.72 12.35
CA MET A 218 -3.00 -10.92 12.05
C MET A 218 -1.49 -10.67 12.12
N LEU A 219 -1.02 -9.53 11.64
CA LEU A 219 0.39 -9.15 11.72
C LEU A 219 0.87 -9.05 13.17
N VAL A 220 0.08 -8.43 14.05
CA VAL A 220 0.40 -8.34 15.48
C VAL A 220 0.39 -9.72 16.12
N GLY A 221 -0.57 -10.57 15.74
CA GLY A 221 -0.65 -11.96 16.17
C GLY A 221 0.62 -12.73 15.85
N GLY A 222 1.11 -12.66 14.60
CA GLY A 222 2.36 -13.30 14.19
C GLY A 222 3.61 -12.66 14.77
N THR A 223 3.63 -11.33 14.95
CA THR A 223 4.78 -10.64 15.56
C THR A 223 4.97 -11.07 17.01
N TRP A 224 3.88 -11.06 17.80
CA TRP A 224 3.97 -11.18 19.26
C TRP A 224 3.46 -12.51 19.81
N GLY A 225 2.88 -13.38 18.98
CA GLY A 225 2.27 -14.62 19.42
C GLY A 225 1.11 -14.42 20.39
N THR A 226 0.26 -13.40 20.15
CA THR A 226 -0.85 -13.04 21.04
C THR A 226 -2.15 -12.77 20.28
N ALA A 227 -3.27 -13.04 20.94
CA ALA A 227 -4.62 -12.62 20.52
C ALA A 227 -5.16 -11.48 21.41
N ASP A 228 -4.32 -10.91 22.29
CA ASP A 228 -4.72 -9.83 23.19
C ASP A 228 -5.15 -8.59 22.40
N ARG A 229 -6.05 -7.80 23.00
CA ARG A 229 -6.44 -6.50 22.49
C ARG A 229 -5.23 -5.56 22.39
N ILE A 230 -5.08 -4.93 21.22
CA ILE A 230 -4.07 -3.91 20.95
C ILE A 230 -4.73 -2.68 20.31
N PRO A 231 -4.28 -1.46 20.64
CA PRO A 231 -4.80 -0.27 19.98
C PRO A 231 -4.27 -0.19 18.55
N LEU A 232 -5.18 -0.02 17.59
CA LEU A 232 -4.87 0.38 16.22
C LEU A 232 -5.17 1.87 16.07
N LEU A 233 -4.14 2.65 15.76
CA LEU A 233 -4.27 4.09 15.58
C LEU A 233 -4.93 4.39 14.24
N ILE A 234 -5.90 5.29 14.25
CA ILE A 234 -6.65 5.74 13.08
C ILE A 234 -6.90 7.24 13.22
N GLN A 235 -6.82 7.97 12.11
CA GLN A 235 -7.24 9.37 12.05
C GLN A 235 -8.70 9.46 11.58
N ALA A 236 -9.38 10.55 11.92
CA ALA A 236 -10.76 10.74 11.51
C ALA A 236 -10.90 10.70 9.97
N ALA A 237 -12.00 10.10 9.50
CA ALA A 237 -12.31 10.06 8.09
C ALA A 237 -12.30 11.47 7.48
N GLY A 238 -11.70 11.61 6.29
CA GLY A 238 -11.58 12.89 5.59
C GLY A 238 -10.39 13.77 6.00
N VAL A 239 -9.64 13.40 7.05
CA VAL A 239 -8.34 14.03 7.38
C VAL A 239 -7.20 13.01 7.49
N ASP A 240 -7.50 11.72 7.35
CA ASP A 240 -6.51 10.65 7.43
C ASP A 240 -5.38 10.83 6.40
N SER A 241 -4.17 11.09 6.91
CA SER A 241 -2.96 11.28 6.12
C SER A 241 -2.39 9.95 5.59
N LEU A 242 -2.70 8.81 6.22
CA LEU A 242 -2.24 7.49 5.78
C LEU A 242 -3.07 6.96 4.60
N GLU A 243 -4.38 7.22 4.58
CA GLU A 243 -5.29 6.90 3.45
C GLU A 243 -5.40 8.03 2.40
N PRO A 244 -4.43 8.93 2.36
CA PRO A 244 -4.53 10.36 2.00
C PRO A 244 -5.93 10.89 1.65
N ARG A 245 -6.79 11.02 2.66
CA ARG A 245 -8.16 11.53 2.50
C ARG A 245 -8.32 13.01 2.83
N TYR A 246 -7.27 13.66 3.33
CA TYR A 246 -7.32 15.10 3.59
C TYR A 246 -7.55 15.90 2.30
N GLY A 247 -8.41 16.91 2.38
CA GLY A 247 -8.73 17.75 1.22
C GLY A 247 -7.53 18.58 0.76
N CYS A 248 -7.12 18.42 -0.51
CA CYS A 248 -6.09 19.22 -1.13
C CYS A 248 -6.47 19.55 -2.58
N ARG A 249 -6.99 20.76 -2.83
CA ARG A 249 -7.46 21.19 -4.15
C ARG A 249 -6.33 21.18 -5.19
N ALA A 250 -5.14 21.66 -4.83
CA ALA A 250 -3.99 21.68 -5.72
C ALA A 250 -3.55 20.26 -6.11
N GLY A 251 -3.42 19.36 -5.13
CA GLY A 251 -3.09 17.95 -5.40
C GLY A 251 -4.15 17.24 -6.24
N SER A 252 -5.43 17.51 -5.99
CA SER A 252 -6.54 16.95 -6.78
C SER A 252 -6.53 17.44 -8.23
N ALA A 253 -6.25 18.73 -8.44
CA ALA A 253 -6.13 19.31 -9.78
C ALA A 253 -4.95 18.68 -10.54
N LEU A 254 -3.77 18.59 -9.92
CA LEU A 254 -2.59 17.98 -10.55
C LEU A 254 -2.82 16.51 -10.92
N LEU A 255 -3.42 15.71 -10.02
CA LEU A 255 -3.78 14.31 -10.34
C LEU A 255 -4.80 14.23 -11.48
N GLY A 256 -5.77 15.15 -11.51
CA GLY A 256 -6.74 15.25 -12.61
C GLY A 256 -6.09 15.61 -13.95
N ASP A 257 -5.18 16.56 -13.95
CA ASP A 257 -4.42 16.98 -15.14
C ASP A 257 -3.56 15.82 -15.67
N ILE A 258 -2.85 15.11 -14.78
CA ILE A 258 -2.05 13.93 -15.17
C ILE A 258 -2.92 12.83 -15.81
N ARG A 259 -4.13 12.61 -15.27
CA ARG A 259 -5.11 11.60 -15.73
C ARG A 259 -6.04 12.08 -16.85
N SER A 260 -5.72 13.22 -17.46
CA SER A 260 -6.46 13.78 -18.61
C SER A 260 -5.54 14.39 -19.67
N GLY A 261 -4.24 14.49 -19.35
CA GLY A 261 -3.22 15.07 -20.18
C GLY A 261 -2.94 14.28 -21.47
N PRO A 262 -2.12 14.83 -22.38
CA PRO A 262 -1.85 14.21 -23.68
C PRO A 262 -1.37 12.76 -23.59
N GLY A 263 -0.44 12.45 -22.68
CA GLY A 263 0.07 11.09 -22.50
C GLY A 263 -0.99 10.10 -21.99
N TRP A 264 -1.88 10.54 -21.11
CA TRP A 264 -3.00 9.70 -20.63
C TRP A 264 -4.04 9.46 -21.72
N ARG A 265 -4.37 10.49 -22.51
CA ARG A 265 -5.28 10.37 -23.65
C ARG A 265 -4.71 9.44 -24.72
N GLU A 266 -3.43 9.57 -25.07
CA GLU A 266 -2.76 8.65 -25.98
C GLU A 266 -2.85 7.19 -25.48
N HIS A 267 -2.62 6.98 -24.18
CA HIS A 267 -2.76 5.69 -23.54
C HIS A 267 -4.18 5.09 -23.71
N LEU A 268 -5.23 5.88 -23.47
CA LEU A 268 -6.61 5.43 -23.64
C LEU A 268 -6.94 5.17 -25.12
N ASP A 269 -6.51 6.06 -26.02
CA ASP A 269 -6.74 5.94 -27.46
C ASP A 269 -6.08 4.67 -28.03
N ARG A 270 -4.82 4.41 -27.65
CA ARG A 270 -4.09 3.19 -28.08
C ARG A 270 -4.59 1.93 -27.38
N GLY A 271 -5.12 2.06 -26.17
CA GLY A 271 -5.76 0.98 -25.41
C GLY A 271 -7.18 0.64 -25.85
N ALA A 272 -7.80 1.42 -26.75
CA ALA A 272 -9.20 1.26 -27.14
C ALA A 272 -9.54 -0.15 -27.65
N GLY A 273 -8.64 -0.77 -28.42
CA GLY A 273 -8.84 -2.15 -28.89
C GLY A 273 -8.83 -3.18 -27.75
N LEU A 274 -7.99 -2.98 -26.74
CA LEU A 274 -7.92 -3.83 -25.55
C LEU A 274 -9.19 -3.68 -24.71
N PHE A 275 -9.67 -2.45 -24.50
CA PHE A 275 -10.97 -2.20 -23.85
C PHE A 275 -12.11 -2.88 -24.58
N ALA A 276 -12.21 -2.72 -25.91
CA ALA A 276 -13.28 -3.33 -26.70
C ALA A 276 -13.29 -4.88 -26.59
N ALA A 277 -12.11 -5.51 -26.54
CA ALA A 277 -12.00 -6.95 -26.33
C ALA A 277 -12.48 -7.37 -24.92
N LEU A 278 -12.11 -6.61 -23.88
CA LEU A 278 -12.52 -6.86 -22.50
C LEU A 278 -14.02 -6.63 -22.29
N ASP A 279 -14.57 -5.56 -22.86
CA ASP A 279 -15.99 -5.22 -22.86
C ASP A 279 -16.81 -6.35 -23.49
N GLY A 280 -16.34 -6.89 -24.62
CA GLY A 280 -16.99 -7.99 -25.33
C GLY A 280 -17.14 -9.28 -24.50
N VAL A 281 -16.27 -9.50 -23.52
CA VAL A 281 -16.33 -10.65 -22.60
C VAL A 281 -17.08 -10.30 -21.31
N SER A 282 -16.77 -9.16 -20.70
CA SER A 282 -17.29 -8.73 -19.40
C SER A 282 -18.74 -8.22 -19.45
N GLY A 283 -19.19 -7.76 -20.62
CA GLY A 283 -20.47 -7.08 -20.78
C GLY A 283 -20.47 -5.62 -20.28
N VAL A 284 -19.30 -5.06 -19.97
CA VAL A 284 -19.15 -3.63 -19.64
C VAL A 284 -19.59 -2.78 -20.85
N PRO A 285 -20.48 -1.79 -20.66
CA PRO A 285 -20.88 -0.89 -21.74
C PRO A 285 -19.71 -0.03 -22.22
N PRO A 286 -19.46 0.14 -23.54
CA PRO A 286 -18.36 0.97 -24.07
C PRO A 286 -18.34 2.45 -23.65
N GLY A 287 -19.44 2.94 -23.04
CA GLY A 287 -19.56 4.29 -22.51
C GLY A 287 -19.43 4.38 -20.98
N ASP A 288 -19.01 3.30 -20.31
CA ASP A 288 -18.82 3.30 -18.86
C ASP A 288 -17.57 4.11 -18.48
N ALA A 289 -17.80 5.37 -18.10
CA ALA A 289 -16.73 6.29 -17.72
C ALA A 289 -15.87 5.77 -16.55
N GLY A 290 -16.37 4.84 -15.74
CA GLY A 290 -15.61 4.23 -14.66
C GLY A 290 -14.60 3.19 -15.14
N PHE A 291 -15.02 2.29 -16.03
CA PHE A 291 -14.16 1.26 -16.62
C PHE A 291 -13.22 1.81 -17.69
N HIS A 292 -13.61 2.87 -18.40
CA HIS A 292 -12.82 3.45 -19.49
C HIS A 292 -12.01 4.69 -19.08
N ALA A 293 -11.98 5.04 -17.79
CA ALA A 293 -11.05 6.05 -17.27
C ALA A 293 -9.62 5.52 -17.07
N SER A 294 -9.47 4.20 -16.83
CA SER A 294 -8.21 3.51 -16.57
C SER A 294 -8.39 1.98 -16.64
N PHE A 295 -7.32 1.23 -16.87
CA PHE A 295 -7.31 -0.23 -16.77
C PHE A 295 -7.45 -0.76 -15.34
N ASP A 296 -7.34 0.08 -14.30
CA ASP A 296 -7.42 -0.29 -12.88
C ASP A 296 -8.59 -1.27 -12.54
N ARG A 297 -9.79 -1.02 -13.06
CA ARG A 297 -10.94 -1.90 -12.77
C ARG A 297 -10.75 -3.30 -13.35
N TYR A 298 -10.26 -3.39 -14.58
CA TYR A 298 -9.92 -4.65 -15.22
C TYR A 298 -8.72 -5.30 -14.54
N PHE A 299 -7.72 -4.52 -14.13
CA PHE A 299 -6.54 -4.99 -13.41
C PHE A 299 -6.93 -5.64 -12.09
N ASP A 300 -7.63 -4.94 -11.20
CA ASP A 300 -8.04 -5.44 -9.88
C ASP A 300 -8.95 -6.68 -10.03
N ASN A 301 -9.86 -6.66 -10.99
CA ASN A 301 -10.75 -7.77 -11.29
C ASN A 301 -9.98 -9.02 -11.74
N LEU A 302 -9.16 -8.92 -12.79
CA LEU A 302 -8.46 -10.08 -13.36
C LEU A 302 -7.34 -10.59 -12.45
N SER A 303 -6.54 -9.68 -11.89
CA SER A 303 -5.41 -10.03 -11.03
C SER A 303 -5.89 -10.74 -9.77
N ALA A 304 -6.98 -10.28 -9.14
CA ALA A 304 -7.56 -10.94 -7.99
C ALA A 304 -8.06 -12.35 -8.33
N ARG A 305 -8.67 -12.57 -9.50
CA ARG A 305 -9.12 -13.92 -9.90
C ARG A 305 -7.95 -14.88 -9.98
N GLN A 306 -6.91 -14.52 -10.75
CA GLN A 306 -5.73 -15.38 -10.88
C GLN A 306 -5.06 -15.62 -9.54
N CYS A 307 -5.01 -14.58 -8.71
CA CYS A 307 -4.43 -14.68 -7.40
C CYS A 307 -5.15 -15.67 -6.47
N HIS A 308 -6.46 -15.84 -6.64
CA HIS A 308 -7.28 -16.80 -5.91
C HIS A 308 -7.48 -18.11 -6.67
N ALA A 309 -6.64 -18.40 -7.67
CA ALA A 309 -6.76 -19.56 -8.56
C ALA A 309 -8.16 -19.70 -9.19
N LYS A 310 -8.87 -18.58 -9.37
CA LYS A 310 -10.15 -18.53 -10.09
C LYS A 310 -9.87 -18.38 -11.59
N PRO A 311 -10.70 -19.01 -12.45
CA PRO A 311 -10.50 -18.91 -13.89
C PRO A 311 -10.69 -17.47 -14.38
N LEU A 312 -9.98 -17.09 -15.43
CA LEU A 312 -10.28 -15.85 -16.14
C LEU A 312 -11.73 -15.91 -16.68
N PRO A 313 -12.45 -14.77 -16.72
CA PRO A 313 -13.87 -14.76 -17.01
C PRO A 313 -14.16 -15.08 -18.47
N CYS A 314 -15.30 -15.75 -18.71
CA CYS A 314 -15.84 -16.01 -20.03
C CYS A 314 -17.14 -15.24 -20.23
N ARG A 315 -17.46 -14.94 -21.48
CA ARG A 315 -18.70 -14.26 -21.84
C ARG A 315 -19.89 -15.12 -21.42
N LEU A 316 -20.90 -14.50 -20.85
CA LEU A 316 -22.15 -15.18 -20.52
C LEU A 316 -23.12 -15.12 -21.71
N VAL A 317 -23.56 -16.28 -22.19
CA VAL A 317 -24.58 -16.44 -23.23
C VAL A 317 -25.74 -17.24 -22.64
N GLY A 318 -26.92 -16.61 -22.52
CA GLY A 318 -28.07 -17.25 -21.86
C GLY A 318 -27.83 -17.62 -20.39
N GLY A 319 -27.00 -16.85 -19.68
CA GLY A 319 -26.64 -17.10 -18.29
C GLY A 319 -25.63 -18.23 -18.07
N ARG A 320 -24.96 -18.70 -19.12
CA ARG A 320 -23.92 -19.75 -19.05
C ARG A 320 -22.63 -19.27 -19.69
N ASN A 321 -21.49 -19.76 -19.18
CA ASN A 321 -20.17 -19.46 -19.76
C ASN A 321 -20.10 -19.97 -21.21
N SER A 322 -19.72 -19.08 -22.12
CA SER A 322 -19.27 -19.47 -23.45
C SER A 322 -17.79 -19.86 -23.43
N THR A 323 -17.25 -20.21 -24.60
CA THR A 323 -15.81 -20.43 -24.83
C THR A 323 -15.04 -19.14 -25.12
N ASP A 324 -15.73 -18.00 -25.25
CA ASP A 324 -15.12 -16.70 -25.50
C ASP A 324 -14.68 -16.11 -24.16
N CYS A 325 -13.43 -16.36 -23.79
CA CYS A 325 -12.87 -15.99 -22.50
C CYS A 325 -11.75 -14.96 -22.62
N VAL A 326 -11.51 -14.23 -21.53
CA VAL A 326 -10.25 -13.50 -21.36
C VAL A 326 -9.13 -14.54 -21.34
N GLY A 327 -8.29 -14.55 -22.37
CA GLY A 327 -7.08 -15.37 -22.42
C GLY A 327 -5.93 -14.73 -21.63
N GLN A 328 -4.88 -15.51 -21.35
CA GLN A 328 -3.74 -15.03 -20.57
C GLN A 328 -3.05 -13.82 -21.20
N ALA A 329 -2.86 -13.81 -22.53
CA ALA A 329 -2.25 -12.67 -23.22
C ALA A 329 -3.05 -11.36 -23.04
N LEU A 330 -4.37 -11.46 -22.98
CA LEU A 330 -5.24 -10.30 -22.73
C LEU A 330 -5.13 -9.83 -21.27
N ALA A 331 -5.10 -10.76 -20.32
CA ALA A 331 -4.88 -10.45 -18.90
C ALA A 331 -3.49 -9.83 -18.67
N ASP A 332 -2.45 -10.38 -19.27
CA ASP A 332 -1.08 -9.86 -19.18
C ASP A 332 -0.98 -8.44 -19.74
N ALA A 333 -1.67 -8.15 -20.86
CA ALA A 333 -1.76 -6.80 -21.39
C ALA A 333 -2.41 -5.84 -20.40
N VAL A 334 -3.51 -6.23 -19.76
CA VAL A 334 -4.13 -5.42 -18.68
C VAL A 334 -3.15 -5.18 -17.54
N TYR A 335 -2.37 -6.18 -17.13
CA TYR A 335 -1.41 -6.02 -16.05
C TYR A 335 -0.28 -5.05 -16.40
N ARG A 336 0.29 -5.18 -17.60
CA ARG A 336 1.31 -4.23 -18.07
C ARG A 336 0.75 -2.81 -18.19
N MET A 337 -0.49 -2.66 -18.67
CA MET A 337 -1.15 -1.35 -18.75
C MET A 337 -1.36 -0.73 -17.37
N GLY A 338 -1.85 -1.49 -16.38
CA GLY A 338 -1.98 -0.97 -15.00
C GLY A 338 -0.63 -0.58 -14.38
N GLN A 339 0.44 -1.30 -14.70
CA GLN A 339 1.79 -0.93 -14.25
C GLN A 339 2.28 0.36 -14.92
N TRP A 340 2.04 0.50 -16.23
CA TRP A 340 2.32 1.74 -16.97
C TRP A 340 1.54 2.92 -16.38
N GLU A 341 0.24 2.74 -16.08
CA GLU A 341 -0.60 3.78 -15.48
C GLU A 341 -0.04 4.26 -14.13
N TYR A 342 0.40 3.32 -13.27
CA TYR A 342 1.05 3.66 -12.00
C TYR A 342 2.35 4.44 -12.23
N SER A 343 3.18 4.01 -13.20
CA SER A 343 4.41 4.73 -13.54
C SER A 343 4.11 6.15 -14.03
N HIS A 344 3.17 6.30 -14.97
CA HIS A 344 2.72 7.58 -15.51
C HIS A 344 2.22 8.53 -14.42
N ILE A 345 1.31 8.06 -13.57
CA ILE A 345 0.73 8.89 -12.51
C ILE A 345 1.81 9.35 -11.52
N TYR A 346 2.63 8.43 -11.03
CA TYR A 346 3.49 8.69 -9.88
C TYR A 346 4.93 9.07 -10.21
N ARG A 347 5.43 8.85 -11.44
CA ARG A 347 6.82 9.16 -11.81
C ARG A 347 7.00 9.81 -13.17
N ASP A 348 6.27 9.42 -14.22
CA ASP A 348 6.60 9.83 -15.60
C ASP A 348 5.88 11.08 -16.13
N ALA A 349 4.92 11.67 -15.40
CA ALA A 349 4.30 12.95 -15.78
C ALA A 349 5.15 14.19 -15.40
N GLY A 350 6.47 14.03 -15.31
CA GLY A 350 7.41 15.10 -14.98
C GLY A 350 7.27 15.64 -13.56
N GLU A 351 7.57 16.92 -13.39
CA GLU A 351 7.43 17.65 -12.11
C GLU A 351 6.01 17.56 -11.53
N ALA A 352 4.98 17.39 -12.38
CA ALA A 352 3.60 17.29 -11.94
C ALA A 352 3.36 16.04 -11.07
N SER A 353 3.98 14.89 -11.37
CA SER A 353 3.87 13.67 -10.56
C SER A 353 4.40 13.87 -9.14
N LEU A 354 5.56 14.54 -9.01
CA LEU A 354 6.13 14.85 -7.70
C LEU A 354 5.27 15.86 -6.95
N ALA A 355 4.86 16.95 -7.61
CA ALA A 355 4.00 17.97 -7.00
C ALA A 355 2.65 17.39 -6.53
N ALA A 356 2.04 16.52 -7.33
CA ALA A 356 0.79 15.83 -6.99
C ALA A 356 0.95 14.94 -5.75
N SER A 357 2.01 14.15 -5.67
CA SER A 357 2.28 13.27 -4.53
C SER A 357 2.65 14.05 -3.28
N VAL A 358 3.49 15.09 -3.38
CA VAL A 358 3.80 16.00 -2.26
C VAL A 358 2.53 16.67 -1.73
N ALA A 359 1.68 17.18 -2.62
CA ALA A 359 0.44 17.84 -2.22
C ALA A 359 -0.55 16.88 -1.53
N SER A 360 -0.62 15.63 -2.00
CA SER A 360 -1.59 14.63 -1.52
C SER A 360 -1.06 13.68 -0.44
N TYR A 361 0.25 13.66 -0.14
CA TYR A 361 0.84 12.80 0.89
C TYR A 361 1.85 13.51 1.81
N GLY A 362 2.09 14.81 1.59
CA GLY A 362 3.06 15.59 2.36
C GLY A 362 2.75 15.69 3.85
N VAL A 363 1.48 15.58 4.25
CA VAL A 363 1.10 15.56 5.68
C VAL A 363 1.65 14.30 6.36
N TRP A 364 1.50 13.13 5.74
CA TRP A 364 2.06 11.89 6.28
C TRP A 364 3.59 11.94 6.31
N VAL A 365 4.22 12.50 5.28
CA VAL A 365 5.69 12.70 5.26
C VAL A 365 6.14 13.68 6.36
N ALA A 366 5.33 14.68 6.69
CA ALA A 366 5.61 15.60 7.79
C ALA A 366 5.50 14.89 9.16
N GLU A 367 4.53 14.00 9.34
CA GLU A 367 4.38 13.14 10.52
C GLU A 367 5.57 12.20 10.67
N LEU A 368 5.96 11.49 9.61
CA LEU A 368 7.19 10.68 9.56
C LEU A 368 8.41 11.53 9.96
N GLY A 369 8.57 12.71 9.37
CA GLY A 369 9.66 13.63 9.73
C GLY A 369 9.65 14.03 11.20
N ALA A 370 8.46 14.15 11.83
CA ALA A 370 8.34 14.42 13.25
C ALA A 370 8.77 13.22 14.09
N HIS A 371 8.36 12.00 13.73
CA HIS A 371 8.78 10.78 14.43
C HIS A 371 10.31 10.60 14.38
N LEU A 372 10.93 10.83 13.23
CA LEU A 372 12.38 10.74 13.09
C LEU A 372 13.10 11.76 13.99
N ARG A 373 12.59 13.00 14.08
CA ARG A 373 13.14 14.03 14.99
C ARG A 373 12.94 13.67 16.45
N ASP A 374 11.78 13.12 16.82
CA ASP A 374 11.48 12.68 18.18
C ASP A 374 12.43 11.54 18.60
N ALA A 375 12.68 10.58 17.70
CA ALA A 375 13.64 9.49 17.92
C ALA A 375 15.07 10.02 18.08
N MET A 376 15.51 10.95 17.21
CA MET A 376 16.82 11.59 17.33
C MET A 376 16.98 12.39 18.63
N ALA A 377 15.89 12.97 19.14
CA ALA A 377 15.88 13.72 20.40
C ALA A 377 15.78 12.82 21.64
N GLY A 378 15.62 11.50 21.48
CA GLY A 378 15.44 10.58 22.60
C GLY A 378 14.17 10.84 23.40
N LYS A 379 13.08 11.27 22.74
CA LYS A 379 11.83 11.64 23.41
C LYS A 379 11.28 10.48 24.24
N GLU A 380 11.18 10.69 25.55
CA GLU A 380 10.64 9.69 26.47
C GLU A 380 9.20 9.30 26.11
N GLY A 381 8.91 8.00 26.16
CA GLY A 381 7.58 7.45 25.86
C GLY A 381 7.21 7.37 24.38
N ALA A 382 8.05 7.84 23.46
CA ALA A 382 7.83 7.64 22.03
C ALA A 382 8.07 6.16 21.64
N PRO A 383 7.26 5.59 20.72
CA PRO A 383 7.51 4.25 20.20
C PRO A 383 8.82 4.23 19.41
N ILE A 384 9.59 3.16 19.54
CA ILE A 384 10.81 2.92 18.73
C ILE A 384 10.48 2.20 17.42
N TYR A 385 9.28 1.63 17.33
CA TYR A 385 8.78 0.93 16.15
C TYR A 385 7.36 1.39 15.82
N VAL A 386 7.15 1.86 14.59
CA VAL A 386 5.82 2.23 14.09
C VAL A 386 5.52 1.42 12.83
N HIS A 387 4.34 0.81 12.77
CA HIS A 387 3.90 0.05 11.61
C HIS A 387 2.60 0.61 11.07
N ASN A 388 2.64 1.10 9.83
CA ASN A 388 1.52 1.68 9.11
C ASN A 388 0.99 0.67 8.07
N ILE A 389 -0.27 0.27 8.18
CA ILE A 389 -0.94 -0.60 7.20
C ILE A 389 -1.87 0.26 6.34
N ALA A 390 -1.56 0.33 5.05
CA ALA A 390 -2.09 1.31 4.10
C ALA A 390 -2.55 0.66 2.79
N HIS A 391 -2.62 1.47 1.73
CA HIS A 391 -3.00 1.05 0.38
C HIS A 391 -1.82 1.18 -0.59
N ASP A 392 -1.94 0.53 -1.75
CA ASP A 392 -1.03 0.70 -2.87
C ASP A 392 -0.89 2.18 -3.23
N GLY A 393 -2.01 2.91 -3.34
CA GLY A 393 -2.01 4.35 -3.58
C GLY A 393 -1.27 5.20 -2.53
N SER A 394 -1.23 4.76 -1.27
CA SER A 394 -0.44 5.42 -0.21
C SER A 394 1.06 5.18 -0.43
N THR A 395 1.43 3.92 -0.64
CA THR A 395 2.82 3.55 -0.91
C THR A 395 3.33 4.22 -2.18
N SER A 396 2.59 4.22 -3.28
CA SER A 396 3.03 4.83 -4.55
C SER A 396 3.27 6.33 -4.47
N ARG A 397 2.49 7.07 -3.66
CA ARG A 397 2.76 8.49 -3.39
C ARG A 397 4.04 8.70 -2.61
N LEU A 398 4.30 7.86 -1.60
CA LEU A 398 5.56 7.90 -0.88
C LEU A 398 6.75 7.59 -1.80
N LEU A 399 6.63 6.54 -2.61
CA LEU A 399 7.63 6.18 -3.62
C LEU A 399 7.87 7.31 -4.62
N SER A 400 6.82 8.03 -5.03
CA SER A 400 6.92 9.21 -5.88
C SER A 400 7.73 10.33 -5.23
N ILE A 401 7.45 10.64 -3.96
CA ILE A 401 8.16 11.66 -3.17
C ILE A 401 9.64 11.27 -2.98
N LEU A 402 9.90 9.98 -2.75
CA LEU A 402 11.26 9.43 -2.67
C LEU A 402 11.95 9.30 -4.02
N GLN A 403 11.26 9.65 -5.11
CA GLN A 403 11.75 9.67 -6.47
C GLN A 403 12.37 8.34 -6.91
N VAL A 404 11.68 7.24 -6.59
CA VAL A 404 12.14 5.89 -6.95
C VAL A 404 12.47 5.77 -8.43
N ASP A 405 13.50 4.98 -8.73
CA ASP A 405 14.03 4.85 -10.09
C ASP A 405 13.12 4.03 -11.01
N VAL A 406 12.28 3.15 -10.45
CA VAL A 406 11.30 2.34 -11.21
C VAL A 406 9.97 2.32 -10.44
N MET A 407 8.85 2.46 -11.16
CA MET A 407 7.49 2.39 -10.63
C MET A 407 6.62 1.54 -11.58
N PRO A 408 5.82 0.58 -11.08
CA PRO A 408 6.00 -0.09 -9.80
C PRO A 408 7.40 -0.71 -9.65
N ALA A 409 7.99 -0.64 -8.45
CA ALA A 409 9.39 -0.97 -8.23
C ALA A 409 9.66 -2.48 -8.24
N LEU A 410 10.32 -2.99 -9.28
CA LEU A 410 10.62 -4.43 -9.51
C LEU A 410 11.34 -5.18 -8.36
N SER A 411 12.00 -4.50 -7.43
CA SER A 411 12.78 -5.10 -6.34
C SER A 411 13.28 -4.07 -5.32
N MET A 412 13.92 -4.56 -4.24
CA MET A 412 14.55 -3.77 -3.17
C MET A 412 15.30 -2.53 -3.66
N ILE A 413 14.76 -1.33 -3.44
CA ILE A 413 15.49 -0.10 -3.76
C ILE A 413 16.63 0.09 -2.75
N ARG A 414 17.87 0.10 -3.27
CA ARG A 414 19.06 0.55 -2.54
C ARG A 414 19.20 2.06 -2.73
N ALA A 415 18.58 2.85 -1.86
CA ALA A 415 18.91 4.27 -1.75
C ALA A 415 20.01 4.46 -0.71
N SER A 416 20.97 5.34 -0.99
CA SER A 416 22.08 5.70 -0.11
C SER A 416 21.55 6.29 1.21
N GLY A 417 21.44 5.47 2.25
CA GLY A 417 20.97 5.88 3.58
C GLY A 417 19.58 5.35 3.97
N VAL A 418 18.74 4.96 3.00
CA VAL A 418 17.50 4.18 3.23
C VAL A 418 17.73 2.82 2.61
N ARG A 419 18.24 1.88 3.42
CA ARG A 419 18.37 0.48 2.99
C ARG A 419 17.04 -0.21 3.26
N TRP A 420 16.52 -0.87 2.22
CA TRP A 420 15.38 -1.79 2.20
C TRP A 420 14.03 -1.14 1.88
N MET A 421 13.69 -1.10 0.59
CA MET A 421 12.33 -0.84 0.13
C MET A 421 11.84 -2.05 -0.65
N LEU A 422 11.05 -2.92 -0.03
CA LEU A 422 10.35 -3.97 -0.74
C LEU A 422 9.13 -3.34 -1.41
N GLN A 423 8.74 -3.79 -2.59
CA GLN A 423 7.58 -3.21 -3.25
C GLN A 423 6.36 -3.36 -2.34
N GLN A 424 5.62 -2.26 -2.11
CA GLN A 424 4.52 -2.16 -1.14
C GLN A 424 4.92 -2.16 0.35
N GLN A 425 6.22 -2.19 0.71
CA GLN A 425 6.70 -1.98 2.08
C GLN A 425 7.98 -1.13 2.14
N LEU A 426 7.93 0.05 2.76
CA LEU A 426 9.13 0.86 3.01
C LEU A 426 9.62 0.68 4.43
N LEU A 427 10.90 0.36 4.59
CA LEU A 427 11.60 0.36 5.88
C LEU A 427 12.41 1.64 6.06
N ILE A 428 12.10 2.38 7.12
CA ILE A 428 12.83 3.58 7.49
C ILE A 428 13.58 3.29 8.78
N ASN A 429 14.89 3.16 8.68
CA ASN A 429 15.77 2.85 9.81
C ASN A 429 16.65 4.07 10.12
N ILE A 430 16.61 4.57 11.35
CA ILE A 430 17.65 5.48 11.83
C ILE A 430 18.80 4.66 12.39
N ARG A 431 20.00 4.91 11.86
CA ARG A 431 21.24 4.35 12.35
C ARG A 431 22.19 5.49 12.72
N VAL A 432 22.68 5.49 13.95
CA VAL A 432 23.67 6.46 14.45
C VAL A 432 25.03 5.80 14.58
#